data_AF-A0A067Q9T9-F1
#
_entry.id   AF-A0A067Q9T9-F1
#
_cell.length_a   1.000
_cell.length_b   1.000
_cell.length_c   1.000
_cell.angle_alpha   90.00
_cell.angle_beta   90.00
_cell.angle_gamma   90.00
#
_symmetry.space_group_name_H-M   'P 1'
#
loop_
_entity.id
_entity.type
_entity.pdbx_description
1 polymer ?
#
loop_
_entity_poly.entity_id
_entity_poly.type
_entity_poly.pdbx_seq_one_letter_code
_entity_poly.pdbx_strand_id
1 'polypeptide(L)'
;MSPFYAYVQNVADDNTWRFLLTFASQDVCDEWWRVVSTPPSPWASSMTRINPQFYTHNANLINIWDFFTRGDFVTSSRAFVGRFFLTLLNDKGGRDLSIIPHTYVTDNISGNWWVSLDIPCRTNSDLASLSPLLGSSSARSPTRAGTGSLLEQTSSP
;
A
#
# COMPACT_ATOMS: atom_id res chain seq x y z
N MET A 1 -17.66 -17.23 -1.52
CA MET A 1 -16.51 -16.97 -0.63
C MET A 1 -15.26 -17.44 -1.34
N SER A 2 -14.42 -16.51 -1.79
CA SER A 2 -13.11 -16.81 -2.36
C SER A 2 -12.03 -16.44 -1.34
N PRO A 3 -10.91 -17.18 -1.31
CA PRO A 3 -9.76 -16.77 -0.52
C PRO A 3 -9.31 -15.34 -0.87
N PHE A 4 -8.88 -14.59 0.14
CA PHE A 4 -8.30 -13.27 -0.03
C PHE A 4 -6.81 -13.34 0.32
N TYR A 5 -5.98 -12.78 -0.55
CA TYR A 5 -4.53 -12.81 -0.40
C TYR A 5 -4.02 -11.41 -0.13
N ALA A 6 -3.09 -11.31 0.81
CA ALA A 6 -2.34 -10.10 1.07
C ALA A 6 -0.86 -10.39 1.22
N TYR A 7 -0.03 -9.44 0.83
CA TYR A 7 1.41 -9.50 0.91
C TYR A 7 1.92 -8.66 2.08
N VAL A 8 2.90 -9.20 2.80
CA VAL A 8 3.59 -8.50 3.88
C VAL A 8 5.08 -8.48 3.58
N GLN A 9 5.66 -7.29 3.60
CA GLN A 9 7.09 -7.08 3.40
C GLN A 9 7.76 -6.58 4.68
N ASN A 10 9.03 -6.93 4.89
CA ASN A 10 9.86 -6.33 5.92
C ASN A 10 10.24 -4.89 5.53
N VAL A 11 10.20 -3.96 6.47
CA VAL A 11 10.64 -2.57 6.21
C VAL A 11 12.15 -2.42 6.09
N ALA A 12 12.92 -3.37 6.62
CA ALA A 12 14.38 -3.27 6.63
C ALA A 12 15.00 -3.52 5.25
N ASP A 13 14.41 -4.41 4.45
CA ASP A 13 14.90 -4.78 3.13
C ASP A 13 13.80 -5.46 2.28
N ASP A 14 14.07 -5.64 0.99
CA ASP A 14 13.14 -6.26 0.04
C ASP A 14 13.40 -7.77 -0.19
N ASN A 15 14.23 -8.37 0.65
CA ASN A 15 14.74 -9.73 0.45
C ASN A 15 14.17 -10.72 1.47
N THR A 16 14.16 -10.34 2.74
CA THR A 16 13.94 -11.21 3.90
C THR A 16 12.56 -11.02 4.52
N TRP A 17 12.09 -12.05 5.24
CA TRP A 17 10.87 -12.00 6.05
C TRP A 17 9.64 -11.53 5.26
N ARG A 18 9.46 -12.11 4.07
CA ARG A 18 8.35 -11.80 3.17
C ARG A 18 7.28 -12.83 3.36
N PHE A 19 6.03 -12.41 3.57
CA PHE A 19 4.94 -13.32 3.86
C PHE A 19 3.79 -13.15 2.88
N LEU A 20 3.21 -14.27 2.47
CA LEU A 20 1.89 -14.32 1.88
C LEU A 20 0.88 -14.64 2.98
N LEU A 21 -0.05 -13.74 3.19
CA LEU A 21 -1.19 -13.91 4.07
C LEU A 21 -2.36 -14.44 3.24
N THR A 22 -2.91 -15.58 3.65
CA THR A 22 -4.07 -16.19 3.01
C THR A 22 -5.23 -16.20 3.98
N PHE A 23 -6.30 -15.49 3.64
CA PHE A 23 -7.52 -15.40 4.42
C PHE A 23 -8.67 -16.17 3.74
N ALA A 24 -9.58 -16.71 4.52
CA ALA A 24 -10.77 -17.41 4.01
C ALA A 24 -11.72 -16.48 3.22
N SER A 25 -11.72 -15.19 3.53
CA SER A 25 -12.43 -14.13 2.80
C SER A 25 -11.81 -12.76 3.10
N GLN A 26 -12.21 -11.73 2.34
CA GLN A 26 -11.81 -10.34 2.58
C GLN A 26 -12.26 -9.86 3.98
N ASP A 27 -13.47 -10.22 4.42
CA ASP A 27 -13.97 -9.83 5.75
C ASP A 27 -13.06 -10.32 6.88
N VAL A 28 -12.45 -11.51 6.73
CA VAL A 28 -11.49 -12.04 7.71
C VAL A 28 -10.21 -11.20 7.73
N CYS A 29 -9.77 -10.72 6.56
CA CYS A 29 -8.61 -9.83 6.46
C CYS A 29 -8.87 -8.50 7.17
N ASP A 30 -10.03 -7.90 6.96
CA ASP A 30 -10.39 -6.62 7.62
C ASP A 30 -10.58 -6.81 9.14
N GLU A 31 -11.17 -7.93 9.57
CA GLU A 31 -11.25 -8.32 10.98
C GLU A 31 -9.85 -8.46 11.61
N TRP A 32 -8.96 -9.18 10.92
CA TRP A 32 -7.57 -9.36 11.33
C TRP A 32 -6.83 -8.03 11.44
N TRP A 33 -6.96 -7.16 10.43
CA TRP A 33 -6.29 -5.88 10.42
C TRP A 33 -6.74 -5.01 11.59
N ARG A 34 -8.05 -4.96 11.89
CA ARG A 34 -8.58 -4.24 13.05
C ARG A 34 -7.97 -4.74 14.36
N VAL A 35 -7.82 -6.05 14.51
CA VAL A 35 -7.20 -6.67 15.70
C VAL A 35 -5.72 -6.32 15.81
N VAL A 36 -5.01 -6.31 14.68
CA VAL A 36 -3.58 -5.98 14.59
C VAL A 36 -3.29 -4.50 14.83
N SER A 37 -4.10 -3.61 14.26
CA SER A 37 -3.86 -2.16 14.25
C SER A 37 -4.38 -1.43 15.49
N THR A 38 -5.27 -2.04 16.28
CA THR A 38 -5.94 -1.36 17.40
C THR A 38 -5.20 -1.61 18.72
N PRO A 39 -4.78 -0.58 19.47
CA PRO A 39 -4.24 -0.74 20.80
C PRO A 39 -5.21 -1.50 21.73
N PRO A 40 -4.71 -2.37 22.64
CA PRO A 40 -3.32 -2.55 23.04
C PRO A 40 -2.54 -3.61 22.24
N SER A 41 -2.91 -3.88 20.98
CA SER A 41 -2.18 -4.82 20.12
C SER A 41 -0.68 -4.46 20.03
N PRO A 42 0.23 -5.40 20.30
CA PRO A 42 1.67 -5.15 20.18
C PRO A 42 2.13 -5.05 18.71
N TRP A 43 1.30 -5.43 17.74
CA TRP A 43 1.58 -5.22 16.31
C TRP A 43 1.26 -3.80 15.84
N ALA A 44 0.49 -3.02 16.61
CA ALA A 44 0.06 -1.69 16.18
C ALA A 44 1.23 -0.74 15.91
N SER A 45 2.37 -0.93 16.59
CA SER A 45 3.60 -0.17 16.37
C SER A 45 4.57 -0.81 15.39
N SER A 46 4.40 -2.09 15.03
CA SER A 46 5.32 -2.80 14.14
C SER A 46 4.77 -3.02 12.74
N MET A 47 3.46 -2.83 12.51
CA MET A 47 2.83 -3.09 11.22
C MET A 47 2.16 -1.84 10.64
N THR A 48 2.13 -1.75 9.31
CA THR A 48 1.45 -0.67 8.57
C THR A 48 0.73 -1.24 7.36
N ARG A 49 -0.51 -0.79 7.12
CA ARG A 49 -1.28 -1.14 5.91
C ARG A 49 -1.02 -0.08 4.85
N ILE A 50 -0.49 -0.49 3.71
CA ILE A 50 -0.25 0.39 2.55
C ILE A 50 -1.49 0.41 1.68
N ASN A 51 -2.08 -0.75 1.42
CA ASN A 51 -3.36 -0.91 0.73
C ASN A 51 -4.04 -2.23 1.19
N PRO A 52 -5.25 -2.58 0.71
CA PRO A 52 -5.94 -3.78 1.17
C PRO A 52 -5.18 -5.10 1.02
N GLN A 53 -4.29 -5.20 0.02
CA GLN A 53 -3.50 -6.39 -0.28
C GLN A 53 -2.02 -6.25 0.08
N PHE A 54 -1.58 -5.11 0.62
CA PHE A 54 -0.17 -4.85 0.87
C PHE A 54 0.06 -4.17 2.21
N TYR A 55 0.90 -4.83 3.00
CA TYR A 55 1.26 -4.44 4.36
C TYR A 55 2.78 -4.45 4.49
N THR A 56 3.28 -3.66 5.43
CA THR A 56 4.68 -3.71 5.85
C THR A 56 4.74 -4.05 7.33
N HIS A 57 5.84 -4.68 7.74
CA HIS A 57 6.12 -4.94 9.15
C HIS A 57 7.60 -4.69 9.48
N ASN A 58 7.86 -4.33 10.72
CA ASN A 58 9.19 -4.16 11.26
C ASN A 58 9.57 -5.38 12.12
N ALA A 59 10.28 -6.32 11.49
CA ALA A 59 10.72 -7.55 12.13
C ALA A 59 11.65 -7.33 13.34
N ASN A 60 12.33 -6.17 13.42
CA ASN A 60 13.18 -5.84 14.58
C ASN A 60 12.37 -5.45 15.82
N LEU A 61 11.11 -5.03 15.64
CA LEU A 61 10.21 -4.75 16.76
C LEU A 61 9.44 -6.03 17.13
N ILE A 62 8.65 -6.54 16.19
CA ILE A 62 7.88 -7.78 16.30
C ILE A 62 7.76 -8.38 14.92
N ASN A 63 8.11 -9.66 14.80
CA ASN A 63 7.93 -10.40 13.55
C ASN A 63 6.48 -10.89 13.45
N ILE A 64 5.86 -10.70 12.28
CA ILE A 64 4.50 -11.18 12.03
C ILE A 64 4.42 -12.72 12.07
N TRP A 65 5.53 -13.41 11.84
CA TRP A 65 5.64 -14.87 12.02
C TRP A 65 5.16 -15.33 13.40
N ASP A 66 5.33 -14.49 14.42
CA ASP A 66 4.96 -14.81 15.79
C ASP A 66 3.47 -14.64 16.08
N PHE A 67 2.64 -14.28 15.10
CA PHE A 67 1.21 -13.98 15.29
C PHE A 67 0.44 -15.08 16.05
N PHE A 68 0.71 -16.35 15.74
CA PHE A 68 0.04 -17.49 16.41
C PHE A 68 0.79 -18.03 17.63
N THR A 69 2.06 -17.68 17.81
CA THR A 69 2.94 -18.25 18.84
C THR A 69 3.22 -17.30 19.99
N ARG A 70 2.99 -15.99 19.81
CA ARG A 70 3.29 -14.98 20.82
C ARG A 70 2.32 -15.07 22.01
N GLY A 71 2.87 -15.43 23.18
CA GLY A 71 2.12 -15.79 24.38
C GLY A 71 1.10 -14.75 24.86
N ASP A 72 1.42 -13.47 24.78
CA ASP A 72 0.57 -12.34 25.22
C ASP A 72 -0.62 -12.05 24.27
N PHE A 73 -0.71 -12.75 23.13
CA PHE A 73 -1.76 -12.53 22.13
C PHE A 73 -2.42 -13.80 21.62
N VAL A 74 -2.03 -14.98 22.13
CA VAL A 74 -2.59 -16.28 21.71
C VAL A 74 -4.13 -16.27 21.74
N THR A 75 -4.74 -15.62 22.73
CA THR A 75 -6.21 -15.55 22.83
C THR A 75 -6.85 -14.85 21.64
N SER A 76 -6.28 -13.73 21.20
CA SER A 76 -6.77 -12.97 20.05
C SER A 76 -6.47 -13.69 18.73
N SER A 77 -5.30 -14.31 18.59
CA SER A 77 -4.91 -15.02 17.36
C SER A 77 -5.67 -16.33 17.16
N ARG A 78 -6.14 -16.99 18.23
CA ARG A 78 -6.96 -18.21 18.14
C ARG A 78 -8.24 -18.06 17.32
N ALA A 79 -8.85 -16.87 17.29
CA ALA A 79 -10.06 -16.60 16.49
C ALA A 79 -9.82 -16.75 14.97
N PHE A 80 -8.56 -16.71 14.54
CA PHE A 80 -8.17 -16.77 13.13
C PHE A 80 -7.69 -18.14 12.68
N VAL A 81 -7.57 -19.11 13.58
CA VAL A 81 -7.16 -20.49 13.24
C VAL A 81 -8.15 -21.10 12.25
N GLY A 82 -7.63 -21.64 11.14
CA GLY A 82 -8.44 -22.22 10.06
C GLY A 82 -9.08 -21.20 9.11
N ARG A 83 -8.99 -19.90 9.40
CA ARG A 83 -9.47 -18.80 8.54
C ARG A 83 -8.36 -17.89 8.03
N PHE A 84 -7.16 -18.01 8.60
CA PHE A 84 -5.97 -17.23 8.27
C PHE A 84 -4.75 -18.15 8.30
N PHE A 85 -3.96 -18.10 7.23
CA PHE A 85 -2.68 -18.78 7.11
C PHE A 85 -1.60 -17.78 6.76
N LEU A 86 -0.44 -17.95 7.38
CA LEU A 86 0.74 -17.13 7.15
C LEU A 86 1.83 -18.01 6.54
N THR A 87 2.26 -17.68 5.33
CA THR A 87 3.25 -18.44 4.57
C THR A 87 4.51 -17.59 4.40
N LEU A 88 5.62 -18.05 4.97
CA LEU A 88 6.93 -17.46 4.71
C LEU A 88 7.35 -17.78 3.28
N LEU A 89 7.64 -16.75 2.50
CA LEU A 89 8.18 -16.88 1.16
C LEU A 89 9.69 -17.04 1.24
N ASN A 90 10.27 -17.73 0.25
CA ASN A 90 11.71 -17.81 0.10
C ASN A 90 12.32 -16.41 -0.01
N ASP A 91 13.57 -16.23 0.40
CA ASP A 91 14.28 -14.96 0.15
C ASP A 91 14.41 -14.71 -1.36
N LYS A 92 14.53 -13.44 -1.77
CA LYS A 92 14.50 -12.99 -3.18
C LYS A 92 15.57 -13.66 -4.06
N GLY A 93 16.61 -14.24 -3.47
CA GLY A 93 17.57 -15.11 -4.16
C GLY A 93 17.03 -16.48 -4.62
N GLY A 94 15.78 -16.83 -4.29
CA GLY A 94 15.17 -18.12 -4.55
C GLY A 94 13.79 -18.03 -5.24
N ARG A 95 13.79 -17.67 -6.53
CA ARG A 95 12.72 -17.82 -7.54
C ARG A 95 11.63 -16.74 -7.59
N ASP A 96 11.50 -16.16 -8.78
CA ASP A 96 10.45 -15.24 -9.25
C ASP A 96 9.07 -15.92 -9.32
N LEU A 97 8.43 -16.15 -8.17
CA LEU A 97 7.04 -16.61 -8.12
C LEU A 97 6.11 -15.41 -7.98
N SER A 98 5.12 -15.30 -8.87
CA SER A 98 4.03 -14.33 -8.74
C SER A 98 3.27 -14.61 -7.44
N ILE A 99 3.37 -13.67 -6.50
CA ILE A 99 3.02 -13.87 -5.08
C ILE A 99 1.49 -13.87 -4.86
N ILE A 100 0.71 -13.35 -5.82
CA ILE A 100 -0.72 -13.12 -5.64
C ILE A 100 -1.48 -13.51 -6.92
N PRO A 101 -2.46 -14.43 -6.88
CA PRO A 101 -3.35 -14.64 -8.01
C PRO A 101 -4.20 -13.38 -8.24
N HIS A 102 -4.32 -12.97 -9.51
CA HIS A 102 -5.13 -11.80 -9.90
C HIS A 102 -6.51 -11.85 -9.25
N THR A 103 -6.79 -10.88 -8.38
CA THR A 103 -8.08 -10.73 -7.69
C THR A 103 -8.49 -9.27 -7.82
N TYR A 104 -9.71 -9.03 -8.32
CA TYR A 104 -10.28 -7.69 -8.42
C TYR A 104 -10.71 -7.23 -7.02
N VAL A 105 -9.81 -6.55 -6.31
CA VAL A 105 -10.13 -5.93 -5.02
C VAL A 105 -10.45 -4.46 -5.26
N THR A 106 -11.67 -4.05 -4.90
CA THR A 106 -12.07 -2.64 -4.92
C THR A 106 -11.69 -2.01 -3.59
N ASP A 107 -10.89 -0.95 -3.61
CA ASP A 107 -10.62 -0.12 -2.45
C ASP A 107 -11.77 0.88 -2.27
N ASN A 108 -12.45 0.83 -1.12
CA ASN A 108 -13.60 1.70 -0.83
C ASN A 108 -13.19 3.06 -0.24
N ILE A 109 -11.89 3.43 -0.27
CA ILE A 109 -11.44 4.77 0.11
C ILE A 109 -11.64 5.75 -1.06
N SER A 110 -12.76 6.48 -1.02
CA SER A 110 -13.04 7.75 -1.71
C SER A 110 -12.18 8.10 -2.94
N GLY A 111 -12.68 7.78 -4.13
CA GLY A 111 -12.75 8.74 -5.24
C GLY A 111 -11.55 8.95 -6.17
N ASN A 112 -10.34 8.43 -5.91
CA ASN A 112 -9.20 8.59 -6.84
C ASN A 112 -8.58 7.24 -7.21
N TRP A 113 -8.97 6.71 -8.37
CA TRP A 113 -8.42 5.49 -8.93
C TRP A 113 -7.08 5.76 -9.60
N TRP A 114 -6.00 5.24 -9.02
CA TRP A 114 -4.79 4.94 -9.77
C TRP A 114 -4.81 3.44 -10.05
N VAL A 115 -4.99 3.07 -11.32
CA VAL A 115 -4.74 1.71 -11.76
C VAL A 115 -3.22 1.53 -11.75
N SER A 116 -2.70 0.72 -10.82
CA SER A 116 -1.35 0.17 -10.97
C SER A 116 -1.42 -0.87 -12.08
N LEU A 117 -1.28 -0.40 -13.32
CA LEU A 117 -0.91 -1.26 -14.43
C LEU A 117 0.59 -1.57 -14.26
N ASP A 118 0.95 -2.85 -14.26
CA ASP A 118 2.34 -3.29 -14.22
C ASP A 118 3.19 -2.51 -15.24
N ILE A 119 4.27 -1.89 -14.77
CA ILE A 119 5.38 -1.48 -15.64
C ILE A 119 6.23 -2.73 -15.82
N PRO A 120 6.21 -3.42 -16.97
CA PRO A 120 7.23 -4.43 -17.22
C PRO A 120 8.58 -3.72 -17.24
N CYS A 121 9.55 -4.24 -16.48
CA CYS A 121 10.94 -3.82 -16.56
C CYS A 121 11.39 -3.93 -18.03
N ARG A 122 11.40 -2.81 -18.75
CA ARG A 122 12.08 -2.71 -20.06
C ARG A 122 13.57 -2.84 -19.81
N THR A 123 14.17 -3.87 -20.39
CA THR A 123 15.61 -3.95 -20.57
C THR A 123 16.08 -2.80 -21.48
N ASN A 124 17.31 -2.32 -21.25
CA ASN A 124 17.92 -1.16 -21.92
C ASN A 124 18.09 -1.26 -23.46
N SER A 125 17.56 -2.29 -24.11
CA SER A 125 17.64 -2.50 -25.56
C SER A 125 16.58 -1.74 -26.39
N ASP A 126 15.57 -1.15 -25.75
CA ASP A 126 14.44 -0.51 -26.45
C ASP A 126 14.50 1.03 -26.55
N LEU A 127 15.57 1.67 -26.08
CA LEU A 127 15.69 3.15 -26.06
C LEU A 127 16.11 3.78 -27.39
N ALA A 128 16.27 3.01 -28.47
CA ALA A 128 16.78 3.52 -29.75
C ALA A 128 15.70 3.87 -30.80
N SER A 129 14.40 3.71 -30.52
CA SER A 129 13.37 3.84 -31.59
C SER A 129 12.24 4.83 -31.36
N LEU A 130 12.24 5.68 -30.32
CA LEU A 130 11.17 6.67 -30.14
C LEU A 130 11.68 8.07 -29.74
N SER A 131 12.13 8.80 -30.75
CA SER A 131 11.92 10.25 -30.92
C SER A 131 11.93 10.51 -32.43
N PRO A 132 11.11 11.42 -32.99
CA PRO A 132 10.66 12.67 -32.38
C PRO A 132 9.14 12.92 -32.50
N LEU A 133 8.62 13.89 -31.75
CA LEU A 133 7.68 14.91 -32.26
C LEU A 133 7.57 16.04 -31.21
N LEU A 134 8.54 16.95 -31.26
CA LEU A 134 8.40 18.30 -30.73
C LEU A 134 7.31 19.02 -31.53
N GLY A 135 6.17 19.28 -30.88
CA GLY A 135 5.13 20.17 -31.35
C GLY A 135 4.88 21.24 -30.30
N SER A 136 5.57 22.37 -30.42
CA SER A 136 5.42 23.56 -29.58
C SER A 136 4.00 24.11 -29.63
N SER A 137 3.37 24.35 -28.47
CA SER A 137 2.26 25.31 -28.36
C SER A 137 2.39 26.14 -27.09
N SER A 138 3.10 27.25 -27.25
CA SER A 138 2.80 28.61 -26.78
C SER A 138 1.97 28.76 -25.50
N ALA A 139 2.65 29.24 -24.46
CA ALA A 139 2.07 29.90 -23.31
C ALA A 139 1.18 31.08 -23.74
N ARG A 140 -0.07 31.10 -23.26
CA ARG A 140 -0.94 32.29 -23.33
C ARG A 140 -1.36 32.67 -21.91
N SER A 141 -0.73 33.73 -21.42
CA SER A 141 -1.05 34.42 -20.17
C SER A 141 -2.50 34.94 -20.17
N PRO A 142 -3.21 34.91 -19.03
CA PRO A 142 -4.49 35.61 -18.91
C PRO A 142 -4.26 37.09 -18.59
N THR A 143 -4.74 37.94 -19.50
CA THR A 143 -4.83 39.41 -19.38
C THR A 143 -5.72 39.81 -18.21
N ARG A 144 -5.15 40.54 -17.25
CA ARG A 144 -5.85 41.19 -16.12
C ARG A 144 -6.43 42.51 -16.59
N ALA A 145 -7.76 42.62 -16.67
CA ALA A 145 -8.48 43.86 -16.93
C ALA A 145 -8.91 44.52 -15.61
N GLY A 146 -8.82 45.86 -15.56
CA GLY A 146 -9.57 46.69 -14.63
C GLY A 146 -8.76 47.38 -13.52
N THR A 147 -8.03 48.44 -13.88
CA THR A 147 -7.59 49.46 -12.92
C THR A 147 -8.29 50.76 -13.28
N GLY A 148 -9.15 51.25 -12.38
CA GLY A 148 -9.71 52.59 -12.40
C GLY A 148 -9.56 53.21 -11.01
N SER A 149 -8.65 54.17 -10.91
CA SER A 149 -8.66 55.42 -10.10
C SER A 149 -9.94 55.71 -9.30
N LEU A 150 -9.96 56.33 -8.10
CA LEU A 150 -9.12 57.39 -7.50
C LEU A 150 -9.65 57.66 -6.05
N LEU A 151 -8.77 57.99 -5.07
CA LEU A 151 -8.90 58.88 -3.87
C LEU A 151 -10.13 58.71 -2.91
N GLU A 152 -10.16 58.99 -1.60
CA GLU A 152 -9.31 59.67 -0.61
C GLU A 152 -9.92 59.47 0.82
N GLN A 153 -9.08 59.68 1.86
CA GLN A 153 -9.37 60.20 3.22
C GLN A 153 -10.28 59.38 4.18
N THR A 154 -9.75 58.74 5.23
CA THR A 154 -9.35 59.26 6.57
C THR A 154 -10.45 59.98 7.37
N SER A 155 -10.93 59.35 8.46
CA SER A 155 -11.05 59.96 9.81
C SER A 155 -11.70 59.02 10.82
N SER A 156 -10.97 58.68 11.90
CA SER A 156 -11.48 58.22 13.20
C SER A 156 -12.21 59.38 13.92
N PRO A 157 -12.95 59.14 15.02
CA PRO A 157 -12.39 58.69 16.31
C PRO A 157 -12.82 57.29 16.74
#